data_AF-A0A537XLD8-F1
#
_entry.id   AF-A0A537XLD8-F1
#
_cell.length_a   1.000
_cell.length_b   1.000
_cell.length_c   1.000
_cell.angle_alpha   90.00
_cell.angle_beta   90.00
_cell.angle_gamma   90.00
#
_symmetry.space_group_name_H-M   'P 1'
#
loop_
_entity.id
_entity.type
_entity.pdbx_description
1 polymer ?
#
loop_
_entity_poly.entity_id
_entity_poly.type
_entity_poly.pdbx_seq_one_letter_code
_entity_poly.pdbx_strand_id
1 'polypeptide(L)' 'PMMYLALSYDHRVIDGKEAVTFLVRVKESLEDPARLVLDL' A
#
# COMPACT_ATOMS: atom_id res chain seq x y z
N PRO A 1 -3.57 16.66 4.01
CA PRO A 1 -2.23 16.72 4.62
C PRO A 1 -1.32 15.72 3.90
N MET A 2 -0.03 16.01 3.73
CA MET A 2 0.92 15.10 3.07
C MET A 2 1.58 14.17 4.09
N MET A 3 1.69 12.88 3.77
CA MET A 3 2.37 11.86 4.59
C MET A 3 3.33 11.05 3.71
N TYR A 4 4.54 10.79 4.21
CA TYR A 4 5.53 9.96 3.52
C TYR A 4 5.47 8.53 4.06
N LEU A 5 5.38 7.55 3.15
CA LEU A 5 5.39 6.12 3.47
C LEU A 5 6.58 5.46 2.77
N ALA A 6 7.21 4.49 3.43
CA ALA A 6 8.29 3.70 2.88
C ALA A 6 8.01 2.21 3.11
N LEU A 7 8.26 1.40 2.09
CA LEU A 7 8.13 -0.06 2.14
C LEU A 7 9.47 -0.69 1.78
N SER A 8 9.98 -1.55 2.66
CA SER A 8 11.10 -2.43 2.37
C SER A 8 10.60 -3.86 2.20
N TYR A 9 11.06 -4.55 1.16
CA TYR A 9 10.63 -5.91 0.82
C TYR A 9 11.83 -6.73 0.31
N ASP A 10 11.71 -8.06 0.37
CA ASP A 10 12.72 -8.96 -0.18
C ASP A 10 12.48 -9.16 -1.68
N HIS A 11 13.33 -8.54 -2.50
CA HIS A 11 13.25 -8.59 -3.96
C HIS A 11 13.52 -9.98 -4.55
N ARG A 12 14.05 -10.92 -3.77
CA ARG A 12 14.24 -12.32 -4.22
C ARG A 12 12.93 -13.09 -4.22
N VAL A 13 11.93 -12.59 -3.50
CA VAL A 13 10.65 -13.28 -3.25
C VAL A 13 9.46 -12.48 -3.78
N ILE A 14 9.49 -11.15 -3.66
CA ILE A 14 8.40 -10.26 -4.05
C ILE A 14 8.83 -9.39 -5.23
N ASP A 15 7.99 -9.30 -6.26
CA ASP A 15 8.24 -8.42 -7.39
C ASP A 15 8.00 -6.95 -7.05
N GLY A 16 8.74 -6.05 -7.69
CA GLY A 16 8.62 -4.61 -7.46
C GLY A 16 7.22 -4.08 -7.76
N LYS A 17 6.52 -4.65 -8.76
CA LYS A 17 5.12 -4.30 -9.04
C LYS A 17 4.20 -4.65 -7.88
N GLU A 18 4.37 -5.82 -7.28
CA GLU A 18 3.54 -6.26 -6.15
C GLU A 18 3.76 -5.38 -4.94
N ALA A 19 5.02 -5.06 -4.62
CA ALA A 19 5.38 -4.17 -3.53
C ALA A 19 4.79 -2.75 -3.70
N VAL A 20 4.91 -2.17 -4.90
CA VAL A 20 4.33 -0.84 -5.20
C VAL A 20 2.81 -0.88 -5.12
N THR A 21 2.17 -1.92 -5.68
CA THR A 21 0.71 -2.06 -5.64
C THR A 21 0.20 -2.15 -4.21
N PHE A 22 0.90 -2.91 -3.35
CA PHE A 22 0.59 -3.00 -1.93
C PHE A 22 0.72 -1.64 -1.23
N LEU A 23 1.82 -0.92 -1.45
CA LEU A 23 2.05 0.38 -0.84
C LEU A 23 0.99 1.41 -1.25
N VAL A 24 0.55 1.41 -2.51
CA VAL A 24 -0.56 2.25 -2.99
C VAL A 24 -1.85 1.88 -2.26
N ARG A 25 -2.15 0.58 -2.11
CA ARG A 25 -3.36 0.11 -1.41
C ARG A 25 -3.39 0.55 0.06
N VAL A 26 -2.25 0.51 0.74
CA VAL A 26 -2.09 1.05 2.11
C VAL A 26 -2.31 2.55 2.14
N LYS A 27 -1.69 3.31 1.22
CA LYS A 27 -1.88 4.77 1.11
C LYS A 27 -3.36 5.12 0.93
N GLU A 28 -4.06 4.46 0.02
CA GLU A 28 -5.49 4.68 -0.25
C GLU A 28 -6.37 4.34 0.95
N SER A 29 -6.03 3.27 1.68
CA SER A 29 -6.75 2.87 2.90
C SER A 29 -6.60 3.89 4.04
N LEU A 30 -5.45 4.57 4.11
CA LEU A 30 -5.20 5.65 5.07
C LEU A 30 -5.85 6.97 4.64
N GLU A 31 -5.96 7.23 3.34
CA GLU A 31 -6.63 8.40 2.78
C GLU A 31 -8.16 8.29 2.86
N ASP A 32 -8.71 7.08 2.68
CA ASP A 32 -10.14 6.77 2.76
C ASP A 32 -10.38 5.47 3.55
N PRO A 33 -10.52 5.56 4.89
CA PRO A 33 -10.72 4.40 5.76
C PRO A 33 -11.97 3.59 5.46
N ALA A 34 -12.95 4.14 4.74
CA ALA A 34 -14.15 3.39 4.36
C ALA A 34 -13.82 2.23 3.41
N ARG A 35 -12.72 2.31 2.65
CA ARG A 35 -12.23 1.21 1.79
C ARG A 35 -11.83 -0.03 2.57
N LEU A 36 -11.31 0.13 3.80
CA LEU A 36 -10.94 -1.00 4.66
C LEU A 36 -12.16 -1.77 5.17
N VAL A 37 -13.33 -1.13 5.24
CA VAL A 37 -14.55 -1.70 5.81
C VAL A 37 -15.35 -2.48 4.76
N LEU A 38 -15.16 -2.16 3.48
CA LEU A 38 -15.99 -2.69 2.39
C LEU A 38 -15.34 -3.80 1.54
N ASP A 39 -14.05 -4.14 1.76
CA ASP A 39 -13.31 -5.14 0.96
C ASP A 39 -13.54 -5.00 -0.58
N LEU A 40 -13.75 -3.75 -1.05
CA LEU A 40 -13.97 -3.40 -2.46
C LEU A 40 -12.67 -3.31 -3.25
#